data_AF-A0A7C3RGR6-F1
#
_entry.id   AF-A0A7C3RGR6-F1
#
_cell.length_a   1.000
_cell.length_b   1.000
_cell.length_c   1.000
_cell.angle_alpha   90.00
_cell.angle_beta   90.00
_cell.angle_gamma   90.00
#
_symmetry.space_group_name_H-M   'P 1'
#
loop_
_entity.id
_entity.type
_entity.pdbx_description
1 polymer ?
#
loop_
_entity_poly.entity_id
_entity_poly.type
_entity_poly.pdbx_seq_one_letter_code
_entity_poly.pdbx_strand_id
1 'polypeptide(L)'
;MTSKERLLKIFNGERPDRVPISLYEFDGHYDSWIYKYQEYVEILEYAKGKTDKMSPWHPDTDKPVMFYGEMPSEDIKNYTWQEGNSLYIRTLIKTPKGKLTSLRRQDDGIHTTWTIEYLCKDESDAEKLLSIEYIPWKPSTDSFFRKVESIGDSGIVVGE
;
A
#
# COMPACT_ATOMS: atom_id res chain seq x y z
N MET A 1 26.98 9.60 -9.68
CA MET A 1 26.20 8.36 -9.82
C MET A 1 24.73 8.72 -9.95
N THR A 2 23.95 7.91 -10.66
CA THR A 2 22.49 8.04 -10.70
C THR A 2 21.89 7.66 -9.34
N SER A 3 20.61 7.97 -9.13
CA SER A 3 19.94 7.55 -7.89
C SER A 3 19.88 6.03 -7.79
N LYS A 4 19.54 5.36 -8.90
CA LYS A 4 19.55 3.90 -9.02
C LYS A 4 20.89 3.28 -8.62
N GLU A 5 21.99 3.75 -9.21
CA GLU A 5 23.33 3.26 -8.89
C GLU A 5 23.67 3.46 -7.41
N ARG A 6 23.35 4.65 -6.87
CA ARG A 6 23.62 5.00 -5.48
C ARG A 6 22.90 4.09 -4.50
N LEU A 7 21.60 3.86 -4.74
CA LEU A 7 20.77 3.00 -3.89
C LEU A 7 21.21 1.54 -3.97
N LEU A 8 21.47 1.01 -5.18
CA LEU A 8 21.93 -0.36 -5.35
C LEU A 8 23.28 -0.62 -4.68
N LYS A 9 24.22 0.34 -4.75
CA LYS A 9 25.49 0.24 -4.01
C LYS A 9 25.29 0.11 -2.51
N ILE A 10 24.41 0.92 -1.93
CA ILE A 10 24.10 0.84 -0.50
C ILE A 10 23.53 -0.53 -0.13
N PHE A 11 22.58 -1.06 -0.92
CA PHE A 11 22.02 -2.40 -0.66
C PHE A 11 23.06 -3.53 -0.81
N ASN A 12 24.09 -3.32 -1.64
CA ASN A 12 25.21 -4.25 -1.78
C ASN A 12 26.33 -4.06 -0.74
N GLY A 13 26.17 -3.12 0.21
CA GLY A 13 27.21 -2.81 1.20
C GLY A 13 28.43 -2.06 0.63
N GLU A 14 28.29 -1.46 -0.55
CA GLU A 14 29.33 -0.66 -1.20
C GLU A 14 29.24 0.82 -0.83
N ARG A 15 30.31 1.57 -1.09
CA ARG A 15 30.36 3.02 -0.83
C ARG A 15 29.76 3.83 -1.99
N PRO A 16 28.69 4.62 -1.77
CA PRO A 16 28.18 5.58 -2.75
C PRO A 16 28.98 6.89 -2.80
N ASP A 17 28.60 7.81 -3.70
CA ASP A 17 29.17 9.18 -3.84
C ASP A 17 28.69 10.11 -2.73
N ARG A 18 27.46 9.90 -2.24
CA ARG A 18 26.89 10.58 -1.08
C ARG A 18 25.90 9.66 -0.37
N VAL A 19 25.50 10.04 0.84
CA VAL A 19 24.37 9.41 1.54
C VAL A 19 23.10 9.59 0.68
N PRO A 20 22.40 8.53 0.26
CA PRO A 20 21.12 8.67 -0.43
C PRO A 20 20.04 9.19 0.53
N ILE A 21 19.11 10.00 0.02
CA ILE A 21 18.02 10.57 0.80
C ILE A 21 16.72 10.33 0.05
N SER A 22 15.88 9.43 0.54
CA SER A 22 14.51 9.23 0.05
C SER A 22 13.54 9.83 1.05
N LEU A 23 12.68 10.73 0.59
CA LEU A 23 11.60 11.29 1.42
C LEU A 23 10.31 10.53 1.13
N TYR A 24 9.68 9.99 2.17
CA TYR A 24 8.39 9.33 2.05
C TYR A 24 7.35 10.33 1.52
N GLU A 25 6.63 9.98 0.44
CA GLU A 25 5.64 10.82 -0.27
C GLU A 25 6.16 12.12 -0.95
N PHE A 26 7.39 12.55 -0.68
CA PHE A 26 7.94 13.84 -1.15
C PHE A 26 9.27 13.69 -1.92
N ASP A 27 9.49 12.57 -2.61
CA ASP A 27 10.71 12.31 -3.41
C ASP A 27 10.69 12.90 -4.83
N GLY A 28 9.73 13.79 -5.10
CA GLY A 28 9.52 14.40 -6.42
C GLY A 28 8.62 13.60 -7.36
N HIS A 29 8.14 12.42 -6.95
CA HIS A 29 7.27 11.56 -7.76
C HIS A 29 6.18 10.90 -6.92
N TYR A 30 5.16 11.68 -6.55
CA TYR A 30 4.00 11.20 -5.79
C TYR A 30 2.71 11.59 -6.49
N ASP A 31 1.89 10.60 -6.85
CA ASP A 31 0.68 10.78 -7.67
C ASP A 31 -0.57 10.35 -6.90
N SER A 32 -0.98 11.19 -5.95
CA SER A 32 -2.11 10.94 -5.06
C SER A 32 -2.71 12.27 -4.56
N TRP A 33 -3.07 12.35 -3.29
CA TRP A 33 -3.75 13.48 -2.66
C TRP A 33 -2.98 14.81 -2.73
N ILE A 34 -1.68 14.78 -2.96
CA ILE A 34 -0.78 15.95 -2.91
C ILE A 34 -1.21 17.06 -3.87
N TYR A 35 -1.75 16.71 -5.05
CA TYR A 35 -2.22 17.66 -6.05
C TYR A 35 -3.50 18.41 -5.67
N LYS A 36 -4.14 18.07 -4.55
CA LYS A 36 -5.28 18.82 -3.99
C LYS A 36 -4.85 20.09 -3.26
N TYR A 37 -3.55 20.25 -3.00
CA TYR A 37 -2.99 21.31 -2.15
C TYR A 37 -1.72 21.88 -2.80
N GLN A 38 -1.81 23.11 -3.30
CA GLN A 38 -0.76 23.71 -4.11
C GLN A 38 0.58 23.83 -3.36
N GLU A 39 0.55 24.05 -2.05
CA GLU A 39 1.73 24.21 -1.20
C GLU A 39 2.58 22.93 -1.16
N TYR A 40 1.94 21.74 -1.20
CA TYR A 40 2.66 20.48 -1.22
C TYR A 40 3.19 20.14 -2.61
N VAL A 41 2.54 20.62 -3.68
CA VAL A 41 3.07 20.51 -5.05
C VAL A 41 4.40 21.24 -5.15
N GLU A 42 4.53 22.43 -4.55
CA GLU A 42 5.79 23.18 -4.54
C GLU A 42 6.93 22.41 -3.86
N ILE A 43 6.63 21.72 -2.75
CA ILE A 43 7.61 20.85 -2.05
C ILE A 43 8.00 19.67 -2.94
N LEU A 44 7.03 19.03 -3.61
CA LEU A 44 7.28 17.92 -4.50
C LEU A 44 8.16 18.35 -5.68
N GLU A 45 7.84 19.46 -6.35
CA GLU A 45 8.65 20.04 -7.43
C GLU A 45 10.05 20.43 -6.94
N TYR A 46 10.16 20.99 -5.74
CA TYR A 46 11.46 21.30 -5.15
C TYR A 46 12.31 20.03 -4.91
N ALA A 47 11.71 18.93 -4.49
CA ALA A 47 12.42 17.69 -4.22
C ALA A 47 12.92 16.96 -5.49
N LYS A 48 12.32 17.24 -6.66
CA LYS A 48 12.73 16.63 -7.93
C LYS A 48 14.21 16.82 -8.20
N GLY A 49 14.91 15.71 -8.44
CA GLY A 49 16.35 15.67 -8.72
C GLY A 49 17.25 15.99 -7.52
N LYS A 50 16.68 16.32 -6.34
CA LYS A 50 17.44 16.57 -5.10
C LYS A 50 17.42 15.37 -4.15
N THR A 51 16.49 14.46 -4.35
CA THR A 51 16.29 13.24 -3.54
C THR A 51 16.54 11.99 -4.38
N ASP A 52 16.64 10.86 -3.70
CA ASP A 52 16.73 9.53 -4.27
C ASP A 52 15.36 8.85 -4.17
N LYS A 53 14.92 8.21 -5.25
CA LYS A 53 13.55 7.69 -5.36
C LYS A 53 13.49 6.20 -5.04
N MET A 54 12.64 5.85 -4.08
CA MET A 54 12.27 4.47 -3.75
C MET A 54 10.77 4.34 -3.97
N SER A 55 10.39 3.91 -5.17
CA SER A 55 8.98 3.88 -5.53
C SER A 55 8.35 2.54 -5.14
N PRO A 56 7.36 2.53 -4.24
CA PRO A 56 6.72 1.29 -3.81
C PRO A 56 5.94 0.66 -4.96
N TRP A 57 5.92 -0.65 -5.03
CA TRP A 57 5.11 -1.40 -5.98
C TRP A 57 4.41 -2.54 -5.25
N HIS A 58 3.12 -2.65 -5.50
CA HIS A 58 2.32 -3.82 -5.17
C HIS A 58 1.63 -4.30 -6.45
N PRO A 59 1.34 -5.61 -6.56
CA PRO A 59 0.55 -6.13 -7.66
C PRO A 59 -0.85 -5.49 -7.72
N ASP A 60 -1.35 -5.31 -8.94
CA ASP A 60 -2.75 -4.96 -9.16
C ASP A 60 -3.64 -6.16 -8.80
N THR A 61 -4.80 -5.89 -8.20
CA THR A 61 -5.73 -6.94 -7.75
C THR A 61 -7.06 -6.85 -8.49
N ASP A 62 -7.42 -7.92 -9.19
CA ASP A 62 -8.70 -8.08 -9.90
C ASP A 62 -9.75 -8.80 -9.06
N LYS A 63 -9.30 -9.48 -8.00
CA LYS A 63 -10.11 -10.22 -7.04
C LYS A 63 -9.72 -9.85 -5.60
N PRO A 64 -10.55 -10.15 -4.60
CA PRO A 64 -10.13 -10.00 -3.20
C PRO A 64 -9.05 -11.02 -2.83
N VAL A 65 -8.07 -10.54 -2.07
CA VAL A 65 -6.94 -11.33 -1.60
C VAL A 65 -6.76 -11.05 -0.11
N MET A 66 -6.44 -12.10 0.64
CA MET A 66 -6.16 -12.01 2.06
C MET A 66 -4.90 -12.80 2.38
N PHE A 67 -3.87 -12.14 2.93
CA PHE A 67 -2.57 -12.74 3.21
C PHE A 67 -1.98 -13.51 2.01
N TYR A 68 -2.09 -12.95 0.80
CA TYR A 68 -1.70 -13.60 -0.46
C TYR A 68 -2.44 -14.91 -0.76
N GLY A 69 -3.59 -15.16 -0.13
CA GLY A 69 -4.54 -16.21 -0.46
C GLY A 69 -5.73 -15.66 -1.25
N GLU A 70 -6.13 -16.35 -2.31
CA GLU A 70 -7.34 -16.00 -3.06
C GLU A 70 -8.58 -16.13 -2.18
N MET A 71 -9.53 -15.21 -2.33
CA MET A 71 -10.84 -15.31 -1.70
C MET A 71 -11.98 -15.09 -2.70
N PRO A 72 -13.07 -15.88 -2.61
CA PRO A 72 -14.28 -15.61 -3.37
C PRO A 72 -14.87 -14.25 -3.01
N SER A 73 -15.19 -13.44 -4.03
CA SER A 73 -15.74 -12.10 -3.82
C SER A 73 -17.08 -12.11 -3.08
N GLU A 74 -17.87 -13.17 -3.21
CA GLU A 74 -19.14 -13.39 -2.54
C GLU A 74 -19.03 -13.61 -1.02
N ASP A 75 -17.83 -13.94 -0.55
CA ASP A 75 -17.54 -14.16 0.86
C ASP A 75 -17.13 -12.89 1.59
N ILE A 76 -16.81 -11.81 0.84
CA ILE A 76 -16.45 -10.51 1.40
C ILE A 76 -17.56 -9.51 1.10
N LYS A 77 -18.04 -8.83 2.14
CA LYS A 77 -19.01 -7.75 2.04
C LYS A 77 -18.51 -6.52 2.76
N ASN A 78 -18.51 -5.39 2.06
CA ASN A 78 -18.25 -4.09 2.65
C ASN A 78 -19.55 -3.30 2.76
N TYR A 79 -19.83 -2.77 3.94
CA TYR A 79 -20.92 -1.85 4.19
C TYR A 79 -20.30 -0.51 4.53
N THR A 80 -20.65 0.51 3.74
CA THR A 80 -20.13 1.86 3.91
C THR A 80 -21.29 2.79 4.23
N TRP A 81 -21.13 3.60 5.26
CA TRP A 81 -22.12 4.62 5.63
C TRP A 81 -21.44 5.85 6.22
N GLN A 82 -22.11 6.99 6.12
CA GLN A 82 -21.62 8.27 6.61
C GLN A 82 -22.42 8.70 7.84
N GLU A 83 -21.72 9.13 8.89
CA GLU A 83 -22.30 9.76 10.07
C GLU A 83 -21.55 11.07 10.34
N GLY A 84 -22.18 12.19 10.00
CA GLY A 84 -21.53 13.50 10.06
C GLY A 84 -20.29 13.56 9.15
N ASN A 85 -19.15 13.91 9.74
CA ASN A 85 -17.86 14.04 9.04
C ASN A 85 -17.05 12.73 9.05
N SER A 86 -17.67 11.60 9.40
CA SER A 86 -17.00 10.31 9.51
C SER A 86 -17.61 9.31 8.54
N LEU A 87 -16.77 8.71 7.69
CA LEU A 87 -17.08 7.57 6.86
C LEU A 87 -16.74 6.28 7.60
N TYR A 88 -17.72 5.41 7.79
CA TYR A 88 -17.55 4.11 8.42
C TYR A 88 -17.58 3.00 7.38
N ILE A 89 -16.67 2.03 7.53
CA ILE A 89 -16.53 0.88 6.63
C ILE A 89 -16.52 -0.38 7.49
N ARG A 90 -17.60 -1.16 7.42
CA ARG A 90 -17.68 -2.49 8.03
C ARG A 90 -17.39 -3.55 6.99
N THR A 91 -16.38 -4.37 7.26
CA THR A 91 -16.06 -5.54 6.44
C THR A 91 -16.57 -6.79 7.13
N LEU A 92 -17.22 -7.66 6.36
CA LEU A 92 -17.77 -8.93 6.77
C LEU A 92 -17.18 -10.02 5.88
N ILE A 93 -16.58 -11.03 6.50
CA ILE A 93 -15.88 -12.10 5.78
C ILE A 93 -16.45 -13.43 6.24
N LYS A 94 -17.02 -14.18 5.31
CA LYS A 94 -17.51 -15.53 5.58
C LYS A 94 -16.32 -16.49 5.57
N THR A 95 -16.28 -17.36 6.55
CA THR A 95 -15.31 -18.45 6.65
C THR A 95 -16.06 -19.75 6.97
N PRO A 96 -15.46 -20.93 6.74
CA PRO A 96 -16.08 -22.20 7.10
C PRO A 96 -16.48 -22.31 8.58
N LYS A 97 -15.71 -21.71 9.50
CA LYS A 97 -16.00 -21.71 10.94
C LYS A 97 -16.84 -20.53 11.44
N GLY A 98 -17.33 -19.68 10.56
CA GLY A 98 -18.19 -18.54 10.93
C GLY A 98 -17.78 -17.23 10.28
N LYS A 99 -18.33 -16.12 10.77
CA LYS A 99 -18.08 -14.80 10.20
C LYS A 99 -17.00 -14.05 10.97
N LEU A 100 -16.15 -13.34 10.23
CA LEU A 100 -15.25 -12.32 10.74
C LEU A 100 -15.81 -10.94 10.42
N THR A 101 -15.60 -10.00 11.33
CA THR A 101 -16.06 -8.62 11.21
C THR A 101 -14.94 -7.67 11.58
N SER A 102 -14.84 -6.57 10.83
CA SER A 102 -14.02 -5.41 11.22
C SER A 102 -14.76 -4.12 10.94
N LEU A 103 -14.40 -3.07 11.66
CA LEU A 103 -14.95 -1.73 11.49
C LEU A 103 -13.82 -0.71 11.44
N ARG A 104 -13.81 0.09 10.39
CA ARG A 104 -12.89 1.21 10.19
C ARG A 104 -13.66 2.51 10.09
N ARG A 105 -13.00 3.62 10.45
CA ARG A 105 -13.51 4.97 10.30
C ARG A 105 -12.46 5.86 9.64
N GLN A 106 -12.88 6.66 8.68
CA GLN A 106 -12.09 7.73 8.11
C GLN A 106 -12.84 9.04 8.28
N ASP A 107 -12.17 10.05 8.82
CA ASP A 107 -12.76 11.36 9.05
C ASP A 107 -12.43 12.30 7.87
N ASP A 108 -13.34 13.19 7.52
CA ASP A 108 -13.18 14.13 6.41
C ASP A 108 -11.94 15.01 6.60
N GLY A 109 -11.12 15.10 5.56
CA GLY A 109 -9.86 15.83 5.58
C GLY A 109 -8.71 15.12 6.34
N ILE A 110 -8.95 13.93 6.90
CA ILE A 110 -7.93 13.12 7.57
C ILE A 110 -7.52 11.93 6.69
N HIS A 111 -6.23 11.86 6.33
CA HIS A 111 -5.72 10.78 5.48
C HIS A 111 -5.69 9.42 6.18
N THR A 112 -5.47 9.39 7.50
CA THR A 112 -5.37 8.15 8.26
C THR A 112 -6.74 7.52 8.52
N THR A 113 -6.81 6.19 8.40
CA THR A 113 -7.99 5.41 8.78
C THR A 113 -7.82 4.82 10.17
N TRP A 114 -8.82 4.99 11.03
CA TRP A 114 -8.87 4.42 12.36
C TRP A 114 -9.49 3.02 12.34
N THR A 115 -8.88 2.05 13.01
CA THR A 115 -9.49 0.74 13.23
C THR A 115 -10.27 0.77 14.54
N ILE A 116 -11.59 0.68 14.46
CA ILE A 116 -12.49 0.64 15.61
C ILE A 116 -12.67 -0.80 16.11
N GLU A 117 -12.77 -1.74 15.17
CA GLU A 117 -12.92 -3.17 15.45
C GLU A 117 -11.94 -3.94 14.55
N TYR A 118 -10.97 -4.64 15.14
CA TYR A 118 -10.03 -5.49 14.41
C TYR A 118 -10.74 -6.73 13.85
N LEU A 119 -10.23 -7.21 12.71
CA LEU A 119 -10.75 -8.42 12.07
C LEU A 119 -10.57 -9.66 12.96
N CYS A 120 -9.41 -9.77 13.62
CA CYS A 120 -9.08 -10.82 14.57
C CYS A 120 -9.02 -10.25 15.98
N LYS A 121 -9.97 -10.63 16.84
CA LYS A 121 -10.11 -10.09 18.21
C LYS A 121 -9.60 -11.05 19.27
N ASP A 122 -9.71 -12.34 18.99
CA ASP A 122 -9.38 -13.43 19.88
C ASP A 122 -8.96 -14.68 19.08
N GLU A 123 -8.66 -15.77 19.80
CA GLU A 123 -8.26 -17.05 19.22
C GLU A 123 -9.38 -17.67 18.36
N SER A 124 -10.65 -17.43 18.69
CA SER A 124 -11.78 -17.94 17.88
C SER A 124 -11.80 -17.29 16.50
N ASP A 125 -11.51 -15.99 16.41
CA ASP A 125 -11.38 -15.31 15.13
C ASP A 125 -10.15 -15.81 14.35
N ALA A 126 -9.02 -16.10 15.02
CA ALA A 126 -7.86 -16.69 14.37
C ALA A 126 -8.20 -18.07 13.77
N GLU A 127 -8.96 -18.90 14.49
CA GLU A 127 -9.43 -20.20 13.97
C GLU A 127 -10.35 -20.06 12.75
N LYS A 128 -11.23 -19.04 12.74
CA LYS A 128 -12.08 -18.74 11.58
C LYS A 128 -11.23 -18.38 10.37
N LEU A 129 -10.26 -17.49 10.54
CA LEU A 129 -9.33 -17.08 9.49
C LEU A 129 -8.56 -18.30 8.94
N LEU A 130 -7.99 -19.12 9.81
CA LEU A 130 -7.22 -20.31 9.43
C LEU A 130 -8.07 -21.44 8.84
N SER A 131 -9.40 -21.35 8.95
CA SER A 131 -10.32 -22.31 8.32
C SER A 131 -10.55 -22.06 6.84
N ILE A 132 -10.15 -20.89 6.33
CA ILE A 132 -10.25 -20.56 4.90
C ILE A 132 -9.22 -21.42 4.14
N GLU A 133 -9.64 -22.04 3.03
CA GLU A 133 -8.72 -22.77 2.16
C GLU A 133 -7.69 -21.79 1.58
N TYR A 134 -6.41 -22.06 1.80
CA TYR A 134 -5.34 -21.21 1.28
C TYR A 134 -4.99 -21.61 -0.15
N ILE A 135 -5.51 -20.84 -1.10
CA ILE A 135 -5.12 -20.92 -2.51
C ILE A 135 -4.11 -19.78 -2.77
N PRO A 136 -2.82 -20.06 -3.03
CA PRO A 136 -1.83 -19.01 -3.24
C PRO A 136 -2.21 -18.10 -4.42
N TRP A 137 -2.33 -16.81 -4.15
CA TRP A 137 -2.59 -15.80 -5.16
C TRP A 137 -1.36 -15.60 -6.06
N LYS A 138 -1.57 -15.59 -7.37
CA LYS A 138 -0.53 -15.45 -8.39
C LYS A 138 -0.83 -14.26 -9.31
N PRO A 139 -0.61 -13.01 -8.87
CA PRO A 139 -0.83 -11.85 -9.71
C PRO A 139 0.16 -11.78 -10.86
N SER A 140 -0.21 -11.09 -11.94
CA SER A 140 0.76 -10.67 -12.95
C SER A 140 1.72 -9.65 -12.34
N THR A 141 3.00 -9.77 -12.71
CA THR A 141 4.05 -8.82 -12.33
C THR A 141 4.39 -7.84 -13.46
N ASP A 142 3.64 -7.81 -14.56
CA ASP A 142 3.97 -6.95 -15.70
C ASP A 142 3.98 -5.46 -15.33
N SER A 143 3.15 -5.03 -14.36
CA SER A 143 3.13 -3.65 -13.87
C SER A 143 4.41 -3.27 -13.14
N PHE A 144 5.11 -4.23 -12.53
CA PHE A 144 6.43 -4.00 -11.93
C PHE A 144 7.43 -3.59 -12.99
N PHE A 145 7.54 -4.37 -14.07
CA PHE A 145 8.51 -4.11 -15.14
C PHE A 145 8.23 -2.79 -15.86
N ARG A 146 6.95 -2.47 -16.13
CA ARG A 146 6.56 -1.15 -16.67
C ARG A 146 6.98 0.00 -15.74
N LYS A 147 6.85 -0.19 -14.42
CA LYS A 147 7.27 0.81 -13.43
C LYS A 147 8.80 0.97 -13.37
N VAL A 148 9.54 -0.14 -13.45
CA VAL A 148 11.01 -0.12 -13.55
C VAL A 148 11.47 0.67 -14.77
N GLU A 149 10.85 0.43 -15.93
CA GLU A 149 11.14 1.19 -17.16
C GLU A 149 10.83 2.68 -17.03
N SER A 150 9.65 3.02 -16.49
CA SER A 150 9.20 4.40 -16.28
C SER A 150 10.11 5.21 -15.35
N ILE A 151 10.63 4.58 -14.29
CA ILE A 151 11.52 5.24 -13.33
C ILE A 151 12.95 5.37 -13.87
N GLY A 152 13.41 4.41 -14.68
CA GLY A 152 14.74 4.42 -15.26
C GLY A 152 15.83 4.56 -14.19
N ASP A 153 16.72 5.55 -14.36
CA ASP A 153 17.84 5.80 -13.45
C ASP A 153 17.53 6.77 -12.30
N SER A 154 16.30 7.31 -12.27
CA SER A 154 15.87 8.26 -11.24
C SER A 154 15.67 7.62 -9.86
N GLY A 155 15.66 6.28 -9.77
CA GLY A 155 15.50 5.55 -8.51
C GLY A 155 15.41 4.04 -8.68
N ILE A 156 14.82 3.38 -7.69
CA ILE A 156 14.51 1.94 -7.71
C ILE A 156 13.02 1.70 -7.42
N VAL A 157 12.53 0.54 -7.85
CA VAL A 157 11.23 0.01 -7.41
C VAL A 157 11.46 -0.88 -6.20
N VAL A 158 10.61 -0.74 -5.19
CA VAL A 158 10.65 -1.54 -3.96
C VAL A 158 9.31 -2.24 -3.80
N GLY A 159 9.31 -3.53 -3.46
CA GLY A 159 8.07 -4.24 -3.15
C GLY A 159 7.47 -3.69 -1.85
N GLU A 160 6.17 -3.41 -1.88
CA GLU A 160 5.36 -3.06 -0.70
C GLU A 160 4.49 -4.26 -0.28
#